data_AF-A0A1E9CDB9-F1
#
_entry.id   AF-A0A1E9CDB9-F1
#
_cell.length_a   1.000
_cell.length_b   1.000
_cell.length_c   1.000
_cell.angle_alpha   90.00
_cell.angle_beta   90.00
_cell.angle_gamma   90.00
#
_symmetry.space_group_name_H-M   'P 1'
#
loop_
_entity.id
_entity.type
_entity.pdbx_description
1 polymer ?
#
loop_
_entity_poly.entity_id
_entity_poly.type
_entity_poly.pdbx_seq_one_letter_code
_entity_poly.pdbx_strand_id
1 'polypeptide(L)'
;METKSKKAIKTIAELSITCSDKLGDILAPILFEDDKCALYLCRENRSVEILVPTNDKERQFKMFWLLTEFISLLRELENNHLIYVVCQTEDYLSEFYYQGKDDYRTTQIDSVIKINKSDVLQEEKNGLHSVCRNDNQILSGVVGPSAIYDDLMHFLNSIVYPTSGLKKYIRRGFRSEENYLSARANRISKISILVAIFIALASPFISVWWSNKHGIIRIDETQYQGFIKSIKNRKDTVFSIYNNSVRIQETHKKQ
;
A
#
# COMPACT_ATOMS: atom_id res chain seq x y z
N MET A 1 -7.85 4.39 -4.58
CA MET A 1 -7.26 4.81 -5.86
C MET A 1 -5.81 5.21 -5.60
N GLU A 2 -4.85 4.65 -6.34
CA GLU A 2 -3.43 5.00 -6.18
C GLU A 2 -3.15 6.34 -6.87
N THR A 3 -2.46 7.28 -6.19
CA THR A 3 -2.12 8.58 -6.80
C THR A 3 -1.02 8.40 -7.84
N LYS A 4 -1.00 9.27 -8.87
CA LYS A 4 0.06 9.26 -9.91
C LYS A 4 1.46 9.33 -9.28
N SER A 5 1.62 10.16 -8.26
CA SER A 5 2.86 10.30 -7.49
C SER A 5 3.31 8.97 -6.87
N LYS A 6 2.40 8.19 -6.26
CA LYS A 6 2.73 6.86 -5.71
C LYS A 6 3.16 5.87 -6.80
N LYS A 7 2.46 5.87 -7.94
CA LYS A 7 2.83 5.03 -9.09
C LYS A 7 4.21 5.40 -9.63
N ALA A 8 4.52 6.69 -9.74
CA ALA A 8 5.84 7.18 -10.14
C ALA A 8 6.93 6.72 -9.17
N ILE A 9 6.73 6.85 -7.86
CA ILE A 9 7.74 6.41 -6.87
C ILE A 9 7.96 4.89 -6.91
N LYS A 10 6.90 4.09 -7.12
CA LYS A 10 7.05 2.64 -7.31
C LYS A 10 7.87 2.32 -8.56
N THR A 11 7.61 3.04 -9.66
CA THR A 11 8.35 2.89 -10.92
C THR A 11 9.83 3.21 -10.70
N ILE A 12 10.15 4.30 -10.00
CA ILE A 12 11.53 4.65 -9.62
C ILE A 12 12.19 3.52 -8.81
N ALA A 13 11.47 2.92 -7.87
CA ALA A 13 12.01 1.85 -7.04
C ALA A 13 12.33 0.55 -7.80
N GLU A 14 11.74 0.37 -8.98
CA GLU A 14 11.95 -0.78 -9.86
C GLU A 14 13.08 -0.55 -10.87
N LEU A 15 13.62 0.67 -10.96
CA LEU A 15 14.72 0.98 -11.88
C LEU A 15 15.98 0.17 -11.59
N SER A 16 16.62 -0.28 -12.66
CA SER A 16 17.92 -0.94 -12.63
C SER A 16 19.05 0.06 -12.39
N ILE A 17 20.14 -0.40 -11.78
CA ILE A 17 21.39 0.38 -11.66
C ILE A 17 22.02 0.64 -13.04
N THR A 18 21.63 -0.12 -14.06
CA THR A 18 22.07 0.08 -15.45
C THR A 18 21.17 1.01 -16.25
N CYS A 19 20.15 1.61 -15.63
CA CYS A 19 19.26 2.54 -16.31
C CYS A 19 20.04 3.82 -16.68
N SER A 20 20.00 4.17 -17.96
CA SER A 20 20.63 5.39 -18.51
C SER A 20 19.64 6.48 -18.89
N ASP A 21 18.35 6.16 -18.83
CA ASP A 21 17.29 7.05 -19.30
C ASP A 21 17.01 8.15 -18.28
N LYS A 22 16.63 9.32 -18.78
CA LYS A 22 16.21 10.43 -17.94
C LYS A 22 14.93 10.06 -17.20
N LEU A 23 14.80 10.51 -15.96
CA LEU A 23 13.62 10.26 -15.16
C LEU A 23 12.35 10.80 -15.84
N GLY A 24 12.43 11.94 -16.50
CA GLY A 24 11.30 12.54 -17.20
C GLY A 24 10.76 11.65 -18.32
N ASP A 25 11.63 10.97 -19.07
CA ASP A 25 11.22 10.04 -20.13
C ASP A 25 10.58 8.78 -19.55
N ILE A 26 11.16 8.22 -18.48
CA ILE A 26 10.62 7.06 -17.75
C ILE A 26 9.22 7.36 -17.20
N LEU A 27 9.01 8.58 -16.68
CA LEU A 27 7.77 8.96 -16.03
C LEU A 27 6.75 9.62 -16.95
N ALA A 28 7.10 9.97 -18.19
CA ALA A 28 6.18 10.59 -19.14
C ALA A 28 4.89 9.77 -19.34
N PRO A 29 4.91 8.44 -19.47
CA PRO A 29 3.69 7.63 -19.57
C PRO A 29 2.79 7.65 -18.31
N ILE A 30 3.30 8.12 -17.17
CA ILE A 30 2.57 8.19 -15.89
C ILE A 30 2.04 9.61 -15.66
N LEU A 31 2.88 10.60 -15.92
CA LEU A 31 2.61 12.00 -15.58
C LEU A 31 2.02 12.79 -16.75
N PHE A 32 2.48 12.54 -17.97
CA PHE A 32 2.22 13.32 -19.19
C PHE A 32 1.52 12.46 -20.24
N GLU A 33 0.30 12.02 -19.90
CA GLU A 33 -0.49 11.12 -20.73
C GLU A 33 -0.85 11.73 -22.10
N ASP A 34 -0.84 10.89 -23.13
CA ASP A 34 -1.21 11.25 -24.51
C ASP A 34 -2.59 11.94 -24.55
N ASP A 35 -2.70 13.00 -25.36
CA ASP A 35 -3.87 13.89 -25.50
C ASP A 35 -4.36 14.57 -24.21
N LYS A 36 -3.70 14.35 -23.07
CA LYS A 36 -4.16 14.86 -21.78
C LYS A 36 -3.29 15.96 -21.24
N CYS A 37 -1.98 15.80 -21.31
CA CYS A 37 -1.05 16.82 -20.85
C CYS A 37 0.37 16.57 -21.37
N ALA A 38 1.13 17.64 -21.51
CA ALA A 38 2.57 17.60 -21.73
C ALA A 38 3.27 18.65 -20.86
N LEU A 39 4.59 18.51 -20.72
CA LEU A 39 5.43 19.48 -20.04
C LEU A 39 6.55 19.92 -20.99
N TYR A 40 6.69 21.23 -21.13
CA TYR A 40 7.80 21.84 -21.87
C TYR A 40 8.60 22.73 -20.91
N LEU A 41 9.93 22.58 -20.95
CA LEU A 41 10.87 23.33 -20.13
C LEU A 41 11.85 24.04 -21.07
N CYS A 42 11.99 25.36 -20.96
CA CYS A 42 12.97 26.11 -21.75
C CYS A 42 14.06 26.69 -20.85
N ARG A 43 15.32 26.42 -21.21
CA ARG A 43 16.50 26.81 -20.44
C ARG A 43 16.85 28.28 -20.59
N GLU A 44 16.65 28.86 -21.76
CA GLU A 44 16.94 30.27 -22.05
C GLU A 44 16.13 31.19 -21.14
N ASN A 45 14.82 30.94 -21.07
CA ASN A 45 13.89 31.79 -20.33
C ASN A 45 13.53 31.23 -18.94
N ARG A 46 14.09 30.07 -18.57
CA ARG A 46 13.72 29.32 -17.35
C ARG A 46 12.21 29.16 -17.22
N SER A 47 11.55 28.93 -18.35
CA SER A 47 10.10 28.85 -18.43
C SER A 47 9.64 27.41 -18.25
N VAL A 48 8.48 27.29 -17.60
CA VAL A 48 7.75 26.04 -17.47
C VAL A 48 6.44 26.25 -18.20
N GLU A 49 6.17 25.41 -19.18
CA GLU A 49 4.91 25.42 -19.91
C GLU A 49 4.19 24.09 -19.67
N ILE A 50 2.97 24.18 -19.16
CA ILE A 50 2.09 23.03 -19.01
C ILE A 50 1.17 23.03 -20.21
N LEU A 51 1.19 21.98 -21.02
CA LEU A 51 0.31 21.88 -22.18
C LEU A 51 -0.91 21.04 -21.80
N VAL A 52 -2.11 21.58 -21.97
CA VAL A 52 -3.40 20.92 -21.67
C VAL A 52 -4.41 21.20 -22.77
N PRO A 53 -5.51 20.43 -22.89
CA PRO A 53 -6.57 20.74 -23.83
C PRO A 53 -7.09 22.17 -23.63
N THR A 54 -7.43 22.82 -24.74
CA THR A 54 -7.86 24.21 -24.77
C THR A 54 -9.02 24.45 -23.80
N ASN A 55 -8.94 25.53 -23.01
CA ASN A 55 -9.92 25.93 -21.98
C ASN A 55 -10.08 24.99 -20.77
N ASP A 56 -9.23 23.97 -20.57
CA ASP A 56 -9.28 23.09 -19.40
C ASP A 56 -8.46 23.64 -18.20
N LYS A 57 -8.98 24.69 -17.57
CA LYS A 57 -8.33 25.31 -16.39
C LYS A 57 -8.23 24.35 -15.20
N GLU A 58 -9.21 23.47 -15.02
CA GLU A 58 -9.20 22.51 -13.92
C GLU A 58 -8.01 21.55 -14.05
N ARG A 59 -7.75 21.07 -15.26
CA ARG A 59 -6.60 20.22 -15.53
C ARG A 59 -5.27 20.96 -15.38
N GLN A 60 -5.19 22.22 -15.78
CA GLN A 60 -4.01 23.06 -15.51
C GLN A 60 -3.69 23.06 -14.00
N PHE A 61 -4.68 23.35 -13.14
CA PHE A 61 -4.48 23.35 -11.69
C PHE A 61 -4.11 21.97 -11.15
N LYS A 62 -4.75 20.90 -11.65
CA LYS A 62 -4.41 19.52 -11.27
C LYS A 62 -2.98 19.15 -11.63
N MET A 63 -2.52 19.53 -12.82
CA MET A 63 -1.15 19.29 -13.28
C MET A 63 -0.14 20.10 -12.46
N PHE A 64 -0.44 21.37 -12.20
CA PHE A 64 0.38 22.19 -11.31
C PHE A 64 0.53 21.56 -9.92
N TRP A 65 -0.59 21.15 -9.31
CA TRP A 65 -0.57 20.50 -8.00
C TRP A 65 0.22 19.19 -8.03
N LEU A 66 0.01 18.36 -9.07
CA LEU A 66 0.73 17.11 -9.26
C LEU A 66 2.25 17.34 -9.35
N LEU A 67 2.71 18.30 -10.16
CA LEU A 67 4.13 18.61 -10.31
C LEU A 67 4.73 19.10 -8.98
N THR A 68 4.02 19.97 -8.28
CA THR A 68 4.48 20.51 -6.99
C THR A 68 4.56 19.41 -5.92
N GLU A 69 3.53 18.57 -5.81
CA GLU A 69 3.52 17.40 -4.92
C GLU A 69 4.67 16.45 -5.26
N PHE A 70 4.82 16.13 -6.55
CA PHE A 70 5.80 15.16 -7.02
C PHE A 70 7.23 15.65 -6.78
N ILE A 71 7.54 16.91 -7.08
CA ILE A 71 8.85 17.52 -6.82
C ILE A 71 9.15 17.57 -5.31
N SER A 72 8.16 17.92 -4.50
CA SER A 72 8.32 17.91 -3.04
C SER A 72 8.65 16.50 -2.52
N LEU A 73 8.01 15.47 -3.09
CA LEU A 73 8.32 14.08 -2.76
C LEU A 73 9.73 13.69 -3.22
N LEU A 74 10.14 14.05 -4.44
CA LEU A 74 11.48 13.73 -4.93
C LEU A 74 12.58 14.38 -4.08
N ARG A 75 12.41 15.66 -3.70
CA ARG A 75 13.31 16.34 -2.76
C ARG A 75 13.41 15.60 -1.44
N GLU A 76 12.29 15.17 -0.87
CA GLU A 76 12.29 14.41 0.37
C GLU A 76 13.01 13.07 0.22
N LEU A 77 12.80 12.36 -0.90
CA LEU A 77 13.49 11.10 -1.18
C LEU A 77 15.00 11.30 -1.35
N GLU A 78 15.43 12.35 -2.03
CA GLU A 78 16.85 12.68 -2.21
C GLU A 78 17.51 13.08 -0.88
N ASN A 79 16.88 13.98 -0.12
CA ASN A 79 17.37 14.45 1.18
C ASN A 79 17.51 13.31 2.20
N ASN A 80 16.62 12.30 2.15
CA ASN A 80 16.69 11.12 3.01
C ASN A 80 17.53 9.98 2.40
N HIS A 81 18.27 10.21 1.31
CA HIS A 81 19.10 9.22 0.63
C HIS A 81 18.34 7.96 0.20
N LEU A 82 17.07 8.12 -0.15
CA LEU A 82 16.22 7.07 -0.70
C LEU A 82 16.40 6.95 -2.22
N ILE A 83 16.86 8.01 -2.87
CA ILE A 83 17.29 8.03 -4.27
C ILE A 83 18.64 8.74 -4.39
N TYR A 84 19.39 8.42 -5.44
CA TYR A 84 20.52 9.21 -5.90
C TYR A 84 20.19 9.80 -7.26
N VAL A 85 20.48 11.10 -7.42
CA VAL A 85 20.22 11.84 -8.66
C VAL A 85 21.55 12.17 -9.31
N VAL A 86 21.69 11.82 -10.58
CA VAL A 86 22.88 12.13 -11.39
C VAL A 86 22.44 13.02 -12.54
N CYS A 87 22.77 14.30 -12.45
CA CYS A 87 22.42 15.30 -13.45
C CYS A 87 23.15 15.06 -14.77
N GLN A 88 22.39 15.01 -15.86
CA GLN A 88 22.98 14.96 -17.18
C GLN A 88 23.36 16.38 -17.62
N THR A 89 24.60 16.55 -18.10
CA THR A 89 25.11 17.80 -18.67
C THR A 89 24.86 17.84 -20.16
N GLU A 90 23.62 17.64 -20.59
CA GLU A 90 23.27 17.81 -21.99
C GLU A 90 23.03 19.30 -22.29
N ASP A 91 23.54 19.76 -23.43
CA ASP A 91 23.48 21.15 -23.91
C ASP A 91 22.15 21.49 -24.60
N TYR A 92 21.08 20.74 -24.33
CA TYR A 92 19.78 21.02 -24.92
C TYR A 92 19.20 22.32 -24.35
N LEU A 93 18.68 23.16 -25.25
CA LEU A 93 18.05 24.45 -24.92
C LEU A 93 16.66 24.26 -24.30
N SER A 94 16.01 23.11 -24.54
CA SER A 94 14.70 22.80 -23.99
C SER A 94 14.50 21.29 -23.81
N GLU A 95 13.59 20.95 -22.90
CA GLU A 95 13.14 19.59 -22.64
C GLU A 95 11.63 19.49 -22.84
N PHE A 96 11.20 18.43 -23.50
CA PHE A 96 9.79 18.15 -23.75
C PHE A 96 9.44 16.73 -23.29
N TYR A 97 8.44 16.63 -22.41
CA TYR A 97 7.96 15.38 -21.85
C TYR A 97 6.50 15.13 -22.24
N TYR A 98 6.30 14.05 -22.99
CA TYR A 98 5.01 13.61 -23.50
C TYR A 98 5.05 12.11 -23.75
N GLN A 99 4.00 11.38 -23.36
CA GLN A 99 3.94 9.92 -23.51
C GLN A 99 4.14 9.46 -24.96
N GLY A 100 3.60 10.21 -25.93
CA GLY A 100 3.68 9.88 -27.35
C GLY A 100 4.95 10.37 -28.05
N LYS A 101 5.97 10.82 -27.30
CA LYS A 101 7.25 11.27 -27.85
C LYS A 101 8.05 10.06 -28.34
N ASP A 102 8.25 9.96 -29.64
CA ASP A 102 9.20 9.03 -30.22
C ASP A 102 10.62 9.63 -30.13
N ASP A 103 11.63 8.77 -29.95
CA ASP A 103 13.05 9.16 -29.83
C ASP A 103 13.68 9.56 -31.19
N TYR A 104 12.94 10.32 -32.01
CA TYR A 104 13.47 10.90 -33.23
C TYR A 104 14.30 12.13 -32.87
N ARG A 105 15.52 11.87 -32.37
CA ARG A 105 16.61 12.85 -32.45
C ARG A 105 16.69 13.30 -33.91
N THR A 106 16.51 14.60 -34.13
CA THR A 106 16.52 15.32 -35.42
C THR A 106 15.22 15.27 -36.26
N THR A 107 14.44 16.34 -36.17
CA THR A 107 13.97 17.12 -37.34
C THR A 107 13.30 18.40 -36.83
N GLN A 108 14.13 19.37 -36.42
CA GLN A 108 13.68 20.75 -36.29
C GLN A 108 13.59 21.28 -37.72
N ILE A 109 12.37 21.51 -38.20
CA ILE A 109 12.12 22.18 -39.47
C ILE A 109 11.20 23.34 -39.12
N ASP A 110 11.66 24.57 -39.32
CA ASP A 110 10.84 25.79 -39.26
C ASP A 110 9.93 25.91 -38.02
N SER A 111 10.52 26.14 -36.84
CA SER A 111 9.83 26.33 -35.55
C SER A 111 8.94 25.17 -35.09
N VAL A 112 8.92 24.05 -35.82
CA VAL A 112 8.12 22.86 -35.54
C VAL A 112 9.04 21.70 -35.17
N ILE A 113 8.76 21.08 -34.02
CA ILE A 113 9.45 19.89 -33.52
C ILE A 113 8.52 18.69 -33.69
N LYS A 114 8.92 17.71 -34.51
CA LYS A 114 8.15 16.46 -34.64
C LYS A 114 8.24 15.64 -33.35
N ILE A 115 7.07 15.31 -32.80
CA ILE A 115 6.95 14.48 -31.58
C ILE A 115 6.88 13.00 -31.99
N ASN A 116 6.04 12.69 -32.99
CA ASN A 116 5.88 11.37 -33.57
C ASN A 116 5.42 11.50 -35.03
N LYS A 117 4.90 10.41 -35.62
CA LYS A 117 4.44 10.41 -37.02
C LYS A 117 3.30 11.39 -37.32
N SER A 118 2.44 11.69 -36.36
CA SER A 118 1.24 12.52 -36.54
C SER A 118 1.27 13.83 -35.75
N ASP A 119 2.07 13.88 -34.69
CA ASP A 119 2.02 14.94 -33.70
C ASP A 119 3.28 15.82 -33.79
N VAL A 120 3.07 17.12 -33.68
CA VAL A 120 4.11 18.14 -33.74
C VAL A 120 3.94 19.14 -32.60
N LEU A 121 5.06 19.61 -32.06
CA LEU A 121 5.12 20.75 -31.15
C LEU A 121 5.45 22.00 -31.98
N GLN A 122 4.61 23.03 -31.90
CA GLN A 122 4.81 24.27 -32.63
C GLN A 122 4.76 25.47 -31.68
N GLU A 123 5.55 26.50 -31.95
CA GLU A 123 5.46 27.77 -31.24
C GLU A 123 4.33 28.62 -31.83
N GLU A 124 3.41 29.07 -30.98
CA GLU A 124 2.29 29.92 -31.33
C GLU A 124 2.69 31.40 -31.34
N LYS A 125 1.87 32.26 -31.94
CA LYS A 125 2.12 33.71 -32.03
C LYS A 125 2.27 34.41 -30.68
N ASN A 126 1.79 33.80 -29.59
CA ASN A 126 1.91 34.32 -28.23
C ASN A 126 3.22 33.89 -27.53
N GLY A 127 4.10 33.15 -28.21
CA GLY A 127 5.36 32.64 -27.68
C GLY A 127 5.21 31.38 -26.80
N LEU A 128 4.03 30.78 -26.76
CA LEU A 128 3.78 29.50 -26.07
C LEU A 128 3.70 28.35 -27.06
N HIS A 129 3.93 27.13 -26.60
CA HIS A 129 3.91 25.97 -27.47
C HIS A 129 2.53 25.32 -27.53
N SER A 130 2.22 24.67 -28.64
CA SER A 130 1.06 23.82 -28.78
C SER A 130 1.43 22.47 -29.37
N VAL A 131 0.70 21.42 -28.98
CA VAL A 131 0.79 20.13 -29.65
C VAL A 131 -0.34 20.07 -30.66
N CYS A 132 0.02 19.81 -31.92
CA CYS A 132 -0.91 19.65 -33.03
C CYS A 132 -0.82 18.24 -33.60
N ARG A 133 -1.98 17.62 -33.85
CA ARG A 133 -2.12 16.32 -34.51
C ARG A 133 -2.82 16.52 -35.84
N ASN A 134 -2.15 16.22 -36.95
CA ASN A 134 -2.68 16.45 -38.30
C ASN A 134 -3.27 17.87 -38.45
N ASP A 135 -2.48 18.89 -38.10
CA ASP A 135 -2.83 20.31 -38.10
C ASP A 135 -3.94 20.76 -37.12
N ASN A 136 -4.50 19.84 -36.33
CA ASN A 136 -5.46 20.18 -35.27
C ASN A 136 -4.75 20.32 -33.93
N GLN A 137 -4.92 21.47 -33.29
CA GLN A 137 -4.40 21.71 -31.94
C GLN A 137 -5.10 20.79 -30.93
N ILE A 138 -4.33 19.92 -30.27
CA ILE A 138 -4.82 19.01 -29.23
C ILE A 138 -4.47 19.51 -27.82
N LEU A 139 -3.31 20.16 -27.66
CA LEU A 139 -2.87 20.75 -26.41
C LEU A 139 -2.37 22.17 -26.64
N SER A 140 -2.72 23.08 -25.75
CA SER A 140 -2.24 24.45 -25.71
C SER A 140 -1.40 24.66 -24.47
N GLY A 141 -0.23 25.26 -24.66
CA GLY A 141 0.66 25.68 -23.58
C GLY A 141 0.05 26.80 -22.78
N VAL A 142 0.23 26.69 -21.46
CA VAL A 142 -0.02 27.77 -20.51
C VAL A 142 1.20 27.93 -19.62
N VAL A 143 1.47 29.18 -19.25
CA VAL A 143 2.59 29.50 -18.37
C VAL A 143 2.39 28.82 -17.02
N GLY A 144 3.36 27.98 -16.67
CA GLY A 144 3.50 27.34 -15.39
C GLY A 144 4.40 28.14 -14.44
N PRO A 145 4.53 27.67 -13.19
CA PRO A 145 5.42 28.27 -12.19
C PRO A 145 6.90 28.13 -12.57
N SER A 146 7.55 29.23 -12.92
CA SER A 146 9.02 29.25 -13.09
C SER A 146 9.78 28.90 -11.81
N ALA A 147 9.18 29.08 -10.62
CA ALA A 147 9.81 28.79 -9.34
C ALA A 147 10.21 27.31 -9.15
N ILE A 148 9.56 26.37 -9.83
CA ILE A 148 9.89 24.93 -9.78
C ILE A 148 10.74 24.49 -10.98
N TYR A 149 11.14 25.42 -11.86
CA TYR A 149 11.92 25.11 -13.06
C TYR A 149 13.21 24.36 -12.72
N ASP A 150 13.99 24.87 -11.75
CA ASP A 150 15.27 24.27 -11.38
C ASP A 150 15.10 22.85 -10.85
N ASP A 151 14.05 22.60 -10.06
CA ASP A 151 13.77 21.26 -9.55
C ASP A 151 13.30 20.32 -10.65
N LEU A 152 12.40 20.79 -11.52
CA LEU A 152 11.94 20.00 -12.66
C LEU A 152 13.13 19.61 -13.54
N MET A 153 14.04 20.55 -13.79
CA MET A 153 15.24 20.28 -14.56
C MET A 153 16.21 19.35 -13.80
N HIS A 154 16.43 19.58 -12.51
CA HIS A 154 17.27 18.72 -11.66
C HIS A 154 16.77 17.29 -11.59
N PHE A 155 15.47 17.05 -11.50
CA PHE A 155 14.95 15.70 -11.37
C PHE A 155 14.63 15.04 -12.71
N LEU A 156 13.89 15.72 -13.59
CA LEU A 156 13.41 15.11 -14.83
C LEU A 156 14.53 14.93 -15.86
N ASN A 157 15.54 15.81 -15.87
CA ASN A 157 16.69 15.71 -16.76
C ASN A 157 17.84 14.84 -16.20
N SER A 158 17.59 14.08 -15.14
CA SER A 158 18.61 13.30 -14.44
C SER A 158 18.34 11.81 -14.52
N ILE A 159 19.40 11.05 -14.37
CA ILE A 159 19.29 9.61 -14.10
C ILE A 159 19.08 9.45 -12.60
N VAL A 160 18.07 8.67 -12.22
CA VAL A 160 17.73 8.45 -10.80
C VAL A 160 17.91 6.98 -10.44
N TYR A 161 18.70 6.74 -9.40
CA TYR A 161 18.96 5.41 -8.88
C TYR A 161 18.24 5.18 -7.55
N PRO A 162 17.39 4.15 -7.45
CA PRO A 162 16.71 3.84 -6.20
C PRO A 162 17.66 3.16 -5.21
N THR A 163 17.58 3.52 -3.93
CA THR A 163 18.32 2.81 -2.89
C THR A 163 17.51 1.65 -2.30
N SER A 164 18.18 0.77 -1.55
CA SER A 164 17.49 -0.27 -0.77
C SER A 164 16.55 0.33 0.29
N GLY A 165 16.83 1.57 0.73
CA GLY A 165 15.98 2.36 1.62
C GLY A 165 14.61 2.63 1.00
N LEU A 166 14.55 3.05 -0.27
CA LEU A 166 13.28 3.31 -0.96
C LEU A 166 12.40 2.07 -1.03
N LYS A 167 12.98 0.92 -1.36
CA LYS A 167 12.24 -0.36 -1.39
C LYS A 167 11.64 -0.71 -0.02
N LYS A 168 12.40 -0.49 1.06
CA LYS A 168 11.90 -0.66 2.44
C LYS A 168 10.80 0.34 2.77
N TYR A 169 10.96 1.60 2.38
CA TYR A 169 9.97 2.66 2.59
C TYR A 169 8.62 2.33 1.93
N ILE A 170 8.65 1.88 0.67
CA ILE A 170 7.45 1.43 -0.05
C ILE A 170 6.84 0.19 0.60
N ARG A 171 7.65 -0.81 0.98
CA ARG A 171 7.17 -2.02 1.69
C ARG A 171 6.50 -1.70 3.03
N ARG A 172 6.91 -0.61 3.69
CA ARG A 172 6.29 -0.09 4.93
C ARG A 172 5.04 0.75 4.67
N GLY A 173 4.64 0.92 3.41
CA GLY A 173 3.47 1.69 3.00
C GLY A 173 3.70 3.20 3.03
N PHE A 174 4.89 3.65 2.61
CA PHE A 174 5.31 5.06 2.63
C PHE A 174 5.31 5.64 4.05
N ARG A 175 5.80 4.86 5.02
CA ARG A 175 5.91 5.24 6.43
C ARG A 175 7.37 5.25 6.85
N SER A 176 7.74 6.21 7.69
CA SER A 176 9.01 6.18 8.40
C SER A 176 9.13 4.89 9.24
N GLU A 177 10.36 4.51 9.54
CA GLU A 177 10.66 3.33 10.35
C GLU A 177 9.91 3.36 11.69
N GLU A 178 10.01 4.48 12.40
CA GLU A 178 9.41 4.69 13.71
C GLU A 178 7.89 4.52 13.65
N ASN A 179 7.24 5.16 12.69
CA ASN A 179 5.79 5.06 12.51
C ASN A 179 5.34 3.66 12.11
N TYR A 180 6.15 2.96 11.30
CA TYR A 180 5.88 1.57 10.94
C TYR A 180 6.01 0.63 12.16
N LEU A 181 7.08 0.77 12.93
CA LEU A 181 7.33 -0.03 14.13
C LEU A 181 6.27 0.24 15.20
N SER A 182 5.92 1.50 15.44
CA SER A 182 4.84 1.90 16.35
C SER A 182 3.49 1.32 15.92
N ALA A 183 3.12 1.45 14.64
CA ALA A 183 1.88 0.88 14.13
C ALA A 183 1.85 -0.65 14.23
N ARG A 184 2.98 -1.32 13.96
CA ARG A 184 3.12 -2.77 14.11
C ARG A 184 3.00 -3.20 15.58
N ALA A 185 3.68 -2.50 16.49
CA ALA A 185 3.61 -2.75 17.92
C ALA A 185 2.17 -2.57 18.43
N ASN A 186 1.48 -1.51 18.01
CA ASN A 186 0.07 -1.29 18.35
C ASN A 186 -0.85 -2.42 17.85
N ARG A 187 -0.60 -2.98 16.65
CA ARG A 187 -1.35 -4.15 16.17
C ARG A 187 -1.08 -5.38 17.02
N ILE A 188 0.18 -5.66 17.35
CA ILE A 188 0.55 -6.79 18.20
C ILE A 188 -0.06 -6.64 19.60
N SER A 189 0.00 -5.44 20.18
CA SER A 189 -0.60 -5.12 21.48
C SER A 189 -2.12 -5.33 21.49
N LYS A 190 -2.83 -4.91 20.43
CA LYS A 190 -4.28 -5.21 20.29
C LYS A 190 -4.56 -6.70 20.25
N ILE A 191 -3.75 -7.47 19.53
CA ILE A 191 -3.88 -8.94 19.47
C ILE A 191 -3.61 -9.56 20.84
N SER A 192 -2.58 -9.12 21.57
CA SER A 192 -2.29 -9.64 22.90
C SER A 192 -3.42 -9.33 23.90
N ILE A 193 -4.04 -8.16 23.80
CA ILE A 193 -5.23 -7.82 24.60
C ILE A 193 -6.39 -8.77 24.28
N LEU A 194 -6.67 -9.04 23.01
CA LEU A 194 -7.73 -9.98 22.60
C LEU A 194 -7.46 -11.41 23.08
N VAL A 195 -6.21 -11.88 22.97
CA VAL A 195 -5.80 -13.19 23.49
C VAL A 195 -5.97 -13.25 25.01
N ALA A 196 -5.59 -12.20 25.73
CA ALA A 196 -5.77 -12.14 27.19
C ALA A 196 -7.24 -12.19 27.59
N ILE A 197 -8.12 -11.45 26.88
CA ILE A 197 -9.58 -11.51 27.09
C ILE A 197 -10.10 -12.93 26.82
N PHE A 198 -9.66 -13.56 25.73
CA PHE A 198 -10.08 -14.92 25.41
C PHE A 198 -9.65 -15.93 26.47
N ILE A 199 -8.40 -15.85 26.95
CA ILE A 199 -7.91 -16.69 28.04
C ILE A 199 -8.73 -16.45 29.32
N ALA A 200 -9.00 -15.19 29.67
CA ALA A 200 -9.78 -14.86 30.86
C ALA A 200 -11.20 -15.48 30.79
N LEU A 201 -11.87 -15.39 29.63
CA LEU A 201 -13.20 -15.94 29.42
C LEU A 201 -13.21 -17.48 29.33
N ALA A 202 -12.19 -18.09 28.73
CA ALA A 202 -12.09 -19.54 28.57
C ALA A 202 -11.57 -20.24 29.83
N SER A 203 -10.81 -19.54 30.68
CA SER A 203 -10.16 -20.11 31.87
C SER A 203 -11.11 -20.82 32.84
N PRO A 204 -12.34 -20.34 33.14
CA PRO A 204 -13.24 -21.03 34.06
C PRO A 204 -13.73 -22.36 33.47
N PHE A 205 -14.04 -22.39 32.17
CA PHE A 205 -14.51 -23.60 31.49
C PHE A 205 -13.41 -24.66 31.39
N ILE A 206 -12.19 -24.24 31.04
CA ILE A 206 -11.03 -25.13 30.95
C ILE A 206 -10.66 -25.66 32.34
N SER A 207 -10.67 -24.78 33.36
CA SER A 207 -10.39 -25.16 34.75
C SER A 207 -11.42 -26.16 35.29
N VAL A 208 -12.71 -25.94 35.04
CA VAL A 208 -13.77 -26.88 35.43
C VAL A 208 -13.64 -28.22 34.69
N TRP A 209 -13.39 -28.20 33.38
CA TRP A 209 -13.19 -29.44 32.62
C TRP A 209 -11.97 -30.23 33.10
N TRP A 210 -10.84 -29.55 33.34
CA TRP A 210 -9.63 -30.16 33.86
C TRP A 210 -9.83 -30.72 35.27
N SER A 211 -10.48 -29.94 36.14
CA SER A 211 -10.87 -30.35 37.49
C SER A 211 -11.81 -31.55 37.47
N ASN A 212 -12.80 -31.60 36.57
CA ASN A 212 -13.69 -32.76 36.47
C ASN A 212 -12.99 -34.01 35.93
N LYS A 213 -12.03 -33.85 35.00
CA LYS A 213 -11.27 -34.98 34.43
C LYS A 213 -10.25 -35.57 35.40
N HIS A 214 -9.63 -34.73 36.24
CA HIS A 214 -8.53 -35.13 37.13
C HIS A 214 -8.86 -35.00 38.62
N GLY A 215 -10.07 -34.55 38.96
CA GLY A 215 -10.54 -34.37 40.32
C GLY A 215 -10.87 -35.72 40.95
N ILE A 216 -10.11 -36.07 41.99
CA ILE A 216 -10.42 -37.21 42.85
C ILE A 216 -11.45 -36.73 43.87
N ILE A 217 -12.71 -37.14 43.71
CA ILE A 217 -13.74 -36.93 44.73
C ILE A 217 -13.36 -37.82 45.92
N ARG A 218 -12.83 -37.23 46.99
CA ARG A 218 -12.71 -37.91 48.29
C ARG A 218 -14.06 -37.80 48.99
N ILE A 219 -14.83 -38.89 48.94
CA ILE A 219 -16.01 -39.05 49.78
C ILE A 219 -15.50 -39.24 51.21
N ASP A 220 -15.87 -38.34 52.11
CA ASP A 220 -15.57 -38.50 53.53
C ASP A 220 -16.37 -39.67 54.10
N GLU A 221 -15.83 -40.35 55.10
CA GLU A 221 -16.41 -41.57 55.67
C GLU A 221 -17.82 -41.30 56.23
N THR A 222 -18.06 -40.09 56.73
CA THR A 222 -19.39 -39.63 57.17
C THR A 222 -20.40 -39.55 56.02
N GLN A 223 -19.98 -39.07 54.84
CA GLN A 223 -20.81 -39.00 53.64
C GLN A 223 -21.07 -40.38 53.06
N TYR A 224 -20.06 -41.26 53.09
CA TYR A 224 -20.22 -42.66 52.71
C TYR A 224 -21.23 -43.39 53.60
N GLN A 225 -21.13 -43.23 54.93
CA GLN A 225 -22.08 -43.79 55.89
C GLN A 225 -23.49 -43.22 55.69
N GLY A 226 -23.61 -41.93 55.40
CA GLY A 226 -24.87 -41.28 55.03
C GLY A 226 -25.53 -41.91 53.79
N PHE A 227 -24.73 -42.23 52.76
CA PHE A 227 -25.17 -42.93 51.54
C PHE A 227 -25.61 -44.37 51.82
N ILE A 228 -24.83 -45.12 52.62
CA ILE A 228 -25.18 -46.49 53.01
C ILE A 228 -26.46 -46.53 53.84
N LYS A 229 -26.64 -45.59 54.77
CA LYS A 229 -27.84 -45.49 55.62
C LYS A 229 -29.09 -45.17 54.79
N SER A 230 -28.99 -44.30 53.79
CA SER A 230 -30.09 -43.97 52.90
C SER A 230 -30.46 -45.13 51.95
N ILE A 231 -29.49 -45.93 51.51
CA ILE A 231 -29.73 -47.18 50.76
C ILE A 231 -30.39 -48.25 51.65
N LYS A 232 -29.93 -48.43 52.90
CA LYS A 232 -30.53 -49.38 53.86
C LYS A 232 -31.96 -49.01 54.23
N ASN A 233 -32.22 -47.74 54.56
CA ASN A 233 -33.57 -47.28 54.87
C ASN A 233 -34.55 -47.50 53.70
N ARG A 234 -34.09 -47.37 52.43
CA ARG A 234 -34.89 -47.72 51.25
C ARG A 234 -35.15 -49.22 51.12
N LYS A 235 -34.19 -50.08 51.46
CA LYS A 235 -34.40 -51.54 51.47
C LYS A 235 -35.41 -51.96 52.54
N ASP A 236 -35.39 -51.32 53.70
CA ASP A 236 -36.31 -51.63 54.80
C ASP A 236 -37.75 -51.18 54.50
N THR A 237 -37.93 -50.15 53.66
CA THR A 237 -39.27 -49.74 53.17
C THR A 237 -39.81 -50.65 52.06
N VAL A 238 -38.94 -51.36 51.34
CA VAL A 238 -39.35 -52.27 50.25
C VAL A 238 -39.62 -53.68 50.77
N PHE A 239 -39.00 -54.12 51.88
CA PHE A 239 -39.18 -55.46 52.45
C PHE A 239 -40.46 -55.68 53.28
N SER A 240 -41.21 -54.62 53.61
CA SER A 240 -42.53 -54.75 54.28
C SER A 240 -43.70 -54.93 53.30
N ILE A 241 -43.43 -54.91 51.99
CA ILE A 241 -44.41 -55.16 50.93
C ILE A 241 -43.85 -56.33 50.11
N TYR A 242 -44.54 -57.48 50.12
CA TYR A 242 -44.17 -58.77 49.51
C TYR A 242 -43.37 -59.75 50.37
N ASN A 243 -44.10 -60.50 51.20
CA ASN A 243 -43.88 -61.95 51.23
C ASN A 243 -45.21 -62.68 51.54
N ASN A 244 -46.16 -62.55 50.61
CA ASN A 244 -47.18 -63.57 50.40
C ASN A 244 -46.73 -64.41 49.20
N SER A 245 -46.53 -65.71 49.44
CA SER A 245 -46.37 -66.81 48.46
C SER A 245 -45.19 -66.73 47.48
N VAL A 246 -44.23 -67.66 47.57
CA VAL A 246 -44.13 -68.87 46.72
C VAL A 246 -42.86 -69.68 47.08
N ARG A 247 -42.97 -71.00 46.90
CA ARG A 247 -42.18 -72.13 47.40
C ARG A 247 -40.70 -72.23 47.00
N ILE A 248 -39.97 -72.87 47.91
CA ILE A 248 -38.58 -73.36 47.89
C ILE A 248 -38.40 -74.54 46.91
N GLN A 249 -37.26 -74.57 46.21
CA GLN A 249 -36.56 -75.81 45.86
C GLN A 249 -35.06 -75.65 46.10
N GLU A 250 -34.53 -76.44 47.04
CA GLU A 250 -33.10 -76.63 47.26
C GLU A 250 -32.51 -77.59 46.22
N THR A 251 -31.27 -77.34 45.82
CA THR A 251 -30.40 -78.40 45.28
C THR A 251 -28.98 -78.20 45.78
N HIS A 252 -28.55 -79.08 46.68
CA HIS A 252 -27.15 -79.25 47.07
C HIS A 252 -26.33 -79.87 45.92
N LYS A 253 -25.09 -79.43 45.74
CA LYS A 253 -24.01 -80.30 45.24
C LYS A 253 -22.70 -80.04 45.96
N LYS A 254 -22.11 -81.16 46.40
CA LYS A 254 -20.88 -81.36 47.18
C LYS A 254 -19.61 -81.07 46.37
N GLN A 255 -18.55 -80.63 47.05
CA GLN A 255 -17.42 -81.47 47.47
C GLN A 255 -16.75 -80.86 48.70
#